data_AF-A0A9E0BLH3-F1
#
_entry.id   AF-A0A9E0BLH3-F1
#
_cell.length_a   1.000
_cell.length_b   1.000
_cell.length_c   1.000
_cell.angle_alpha   90.00
_cell.angle_beta   90.00
_cell.angle_gamma   90.00
#
_symmetry.space_group_name_H-M   'P 1'
#
loop_
_entity.id
_entity.type
_entity.pdbx_description
1 polymer ?
#
loop_
_entity_poly.entity_id
_entity_poly.type
_entity_poly.pdbx_seq_one_letter_code
_entity_poly.pdbx_strand_id
1 'polypeptide(L)'
;MPTPAHRSAPTVQDQPYVEVFTEIGAIEHYLRAAVTKHLPEGMTHAQFEMLQWFMRYGDGQTPAELARMMLLTKGAITNILHKLEKMGFVAVLADCDDGRK
;
A
#
# COMPACT_ATOMS: atom_id res chain seq x y z
N MET A 1 -4.31 -42.93 -41.44
CA MET A 1 -4.54 -41.52 -41.03
C MET A 1 -4.08 -41.40 -39.59
N PRO A 2 -2.99 -40.67 -39.26
CA PRO A 2 -2.63 -40.45 -37.86
C PRO A 2 -3.57 -39.41 -37.25
N THR A 3 -4.09 -39.73 -36.06
CA THR A 3 -4.97 -38.90 -35.24
C THR A 3 -4.29 -37.57 -34.88
N PRO A 4 -4.95 -36.41 -34.99
CA PRO A 4 -4.33 -35.14 -34.60
C PRO A 4 -4.13 -35.12 -33.09
N ALA A 5 -2.88 -34.92 -32.65
CA ALA A 5 -2.56 -34.73 -31.25
C ALA A 5 -3.25 -33.45 -30.75
N HIS A 6 -4.16 -33.60 -29.78
CA HIS A 6 -4.71 -32.47 -29.04
C HIS A 6 -3.55 -31.76 -28.33
N ARG A 7 -3.09 -30.63 -28.88
CA ARG A 7 -2.25 -29.69 -28.13
C ARG A 7 -3.10 -29.19 -26.97
N SER A 8 -2.82 -29.67 -25.76
CA SER A 8 -3.44 -29.19 -24.53
C SER A 8 -3.35 -27.66 -24.49
N ALA A 9 -4.47 -27.00 -24.18
CA ALA A 9 -4.47 -25.55 -24.02
C ALA A 9 -3.47 -25.17 -22.92
N PRO A 10 -2.70 -24.07 -23.09
CA PRO A 10 -1.77 -23.60 -22.07
C PRO A 10 -2.53 -23.42 -20.75
N THR A 11 -1.99 -24.00 -19.68
CA THR A 11 -2.55 -23.84 -18.34
C THR A 11 -2.26 -22.44 -17.82
N VAL A 12 -2.94 -22.03 -16.75
CA VAL A 12 -2.68 -20.72 -16.10
C VAL A 12 -1.20 -20.61 -15.70
N GLN A 13 -0.57 -21.71 -15.29
CA GLN A 13 0.85 -21.74 -14.89
C GLN A 13 1.82 -21.57 -16.07
N ASP A 14 1.37 -21.82 -17.30
CA ASP A 14 2.20 -21.64 -18.50
C ASP A 14 2.16 -20.18 -19.00
N GLN A 15 1.42 -19.30 -18.31
CA GLN A 15 1.31 -17.89 -18.70
C GLN A 15 2.43 -17.07 -18.06
N PRO A 16 3.26 -16.36 -18.84
CA PRO A 16 4.41 -15.62 -18.31
C PRO A 16 4.01 -14.53 -17.29
N TYR A 17 2.79 -13.99 -17.39
CA TYR A 17 2.28 -13.01 -16.42
C TYR A 17 2.09 -13.60 -15.02
N VAL A 18 1.75 -14.90 -14.92
CA VAL A 18 1.56 -15.56 -13.62
C VAL A 18 2.87 -15.68 -12.87
N GLU A 19 3.96 -16.03 -13.56
CA GLU A 19 5.30 -16.03 -12.97
C GLU A 19 5.70 -14.63 -12.50
N VAL A 20 5.54 -13.61 -13.36
CA VAL A 20 5.87 -12.21 -13.02
C VAL A 20 5.11 -11.72 -11.79
N PHE A 21 3.79 -11.94 -11.72
CA PHE A 21 3.00 -11.48 -10.57
C PHE A 21 3.31 -12.28 -9.29
N THR A 22 3.66 -13.57 -9.43
CA THR A 22 4.11 -14.38 -8.29
C THR A 22 5.42 -13.83 -7.72
N GLU A 23 6.39 -13.51 -8.57
CA GLU A 23 7.66 -12.91 -8.14
C GLU A 23 7.47 -11.52 -7.53
N ILE A 24 6.62 -10.68 -8.10
CA ILE A 24 6.27 -9.37 -7.51
C ILE A 24 5.68 -9.55 -6.11
N GLY A 25 4.76 -10.50 -5.94
CA GLY A 25 4.16 -10.81 -4.65
C GLY A 25 5.18 -11.33 -3.63
N ALA A 26 6.11 -12.18 -4.06
CA ALA A 26 7.20 -12.66 -3.20
C ALA A 26 8.12 -11.52 -2.76
N ILE A 27 8.52 -10.64 -3.69
CA ILE A 27 9.35 -9.46 -3.41
C ILE A 27 8.64 -8.54 -2.40
N GLU A 28 7.35 -8.24 -2.61
CA GLU A 28 6.56 -7.42 -1.69
C GLU A 28 6.52 -8.02 -0.28
N HIS A 29 6.31 -9.33 -0.18
CA HIS A 29 6.27 -10.03 1.10
C HIS A 29 7.59 -9.92 1.85
N TYR A 30 8.72 -10.19 1.17
CA TYR A 30 10.04 -10.09 1.78
C TYR A 30 10.40 -8.65 2.15
N LEU A 31 10.06 -7.67 1.30
CA LEU A 31 10.24 -6.26 1.58
C LEU A 31 9.47 -5.84 2.84
N ARG A 32 8.18 -6.19 2.92
CA ARG A 32 7.32 -5.90 4.08
C ARG A 32 7.90 -6.49 5.37
N ALA A 33 8.36 -7.74 5.32
CA ALA A 33 9.00 -8.40 6.46
C ALA A 33 10.30 -7.70 6.89
N ALA A 34 11.16 -7.35 5.93
CA ALA A 34 12.41 -6.65 6.18
C ALA A 34 12.18 -5.26 6.78
N VAL A 35 11.24 -4.49 6.25
CA VAL A 35 10.86 -3.18 6.79
C VAL A 35 10.31 -3.31 8.20
N THR A 36 9.34 -4.20 8.40
CA THR A 36 8.65 -4.36 9.70
C THR A 36 9.63 -4.69 10.84
N LYS A 37 10.70 -5.45 10.55
CA LYS A 37 11.76 -5.78 11.51
C LYS A 37 12.54 -4.56 12.02
N HIS A 38 12.59 -3.47 11.26
CA HIS A 38 13.37 -2.28 11.59
C HIS A 38 12.50 -1.08 12.00
N LEU A 39 11.18 -1.27 12.08
CA LEU A 39 10.29 -0.20 12.51
C LEU A 39 10.47 0.11 14.00
N PRO A 40 10.30 1.37 14.40
CA PRO A 40 10.22 1.75 15.82
C PRO A 40 9.13 0.95 16.54
N GLU A 41 9.31 0.75 17.85
CA GLU A 41 8.32 0.06 18.67
C GLU A 41 6.94 0.72 18.55
N GLY A 42 5.91 -0.10 18.32
CA GLY A 42 4.54 0.36 18.14
C GLY A 42 4.19 0.92 16.76
N MET A 43 5.16 1.05 15.84
CA MET A 43 4.88 1.47 14.46
C MET A 43 4.46 0.28 13.58
N THR A 44 3.41 0.46 12.79
CA THR A 44 2.92 -0.50 11.80
C THR A 44 3.46 -0.21 10.41
N HIS A 45 3.47 -1.21 9.53
CA HIS A 45 3.89 -1.03 8.14
C HIS A 45 3.06 0.02 7.39
N ALA A 46 1.74 0.07 7.60
CA ALA A 46 0.87 1.06 6.96
C ALA A 46 1.20 2.51 7.38
N GLN A 47 1.64 2.70 8.64
CA GLN A 47 2.12 4.00 9.11
C GLN A 47 3.44 4.38 8.43
N PHE A 48 4.35 3.42 8.26
CA PHE A 48 5.57 3.63 7.51
C PHE A 48 5.30 3.95 6.03
N GLU A 49 4.40 3.21 5.36
CA GLU A 49 4.00 3.48 3.97
C GLU A 49 3.42 4.89 3.81
N MET A 50 2.65 5.36 4.78
CA MET A 50 2.15 6.74 4.78
C MET A 50 3.26 7.78 4.90
N LEU A 51 4.24 7.58 5.79
CA LEU A 51 5.40 8.46 5.89
C LEU A 51 6.25 8.44 4.62
N GLN A 52 6.48 7.26 4.05
CA GLN A 52 7.18 7.10 2.78
C GLN A 52 6.45 7.85 1.66
N TRP A 53 5.11 7.77 1.63
CA TRP A 53 4.29 8.49 0.67
C TRP A 53 4.52 10.00 0.79
N PHE A 54 4.48 10.57 1.99
CA PHE A 54 4.76 11.99 2.21
C PHE A 54 6.17 12.39 1.78
N MET A 55 7.17 11.56 2.07
CA MET A 55 8.54 11.79 1.61
C MET A 55 8.66 11.81 0.08
N ARG A 56 7.86 11.02 -0.63
CA ARG A 56 7.94 10.87 -2.08
C ARG A 56 7.08 11.89 -2.83
N TYR A 57 5.91 12.22 -2.31
CA TYR A 57 4.88 12.98 -3.02
C TYR A 57 4.57 14.34 -2.38
N GLY A 58 5.16 14.64 -1.21
CA GLY A 58 4.86 15.83 -0.42
C GLY A 58 3.64 15.65 0.46
N ASP A 59 3.28 16.70 1.19
CA ASP A 59 2.17 16.76 2.15
C ASP A 59 1.04 17.70 1.67
N GLY A 60 0.06 17.98 2.53
CA GLY A 60 -1.05 18.91 2.26
C GLY A 60 -2.33 18.25 1.73
N GLN A 61 -2.37 16.93 1.60
CA GLN A 61 -3.56 16.22 1.13
C GLN A 61 -4.56 16.01 2.26
N THR A 62 -5.85 16.14 1.93
CA THR A 62 -6.94 15.79 2.83
C THR A 62 -7.00 14.27 3.07
N PRO A 63 -7.58 13.80 4.18
CA PRO A 63 -7.78 12.37 4.41
C PRO A 63 -8.56 11.66 3.30
N ALA A 64 -9.46 12.38 2.61
CA ALA A 64 -10.22 11.82 1.50
C ALA A 64 -9.38 11.64 0.23
N GLU A 65 -8.41 12.51 -0.02
CA GLU A 65 -7.46 12.37 -1.13
C GLU A 65 -6.48 11.24 -0.87
N LEU A 66 -5.90 11.18 0.33
CA LEU A 66 -4.99 10.11 0.74
C LEU A 66 -5.68 8.73 0.64
N ALA A 67 -6.96 8.64 1.02
CA ALA A 67 -7.75 7.42 0.86
C ALA A 67 -7.80 6.94 -0.60
N ARG A 68 -8.04 7.85 -1.56
CA ARG A 68 -8.06 7.52 -2.99
C ARG A 68 -6.67 7.15 -3.51
N MET A 69 -5.64 7.88 -3.10
CA MET A 69 -4.26 7.69 -3.57
C MET A 69 -3.64 6.39 -3.05
N MET A 70 -3.93 6.02 -1.80
CA MET A 70 -3.37 4.83 -1.15
C MET A 70 -4.30 3.61 -1.21
N LEU A 71 -5.46 3.73 -1.88
CA LEU A 71 -6.48 2.67 -1.96
C LEU A 71 -6.94 2.15 -0.58
N LEU A 72 -6.97 3.05 0.40
CA LEU A 72 -7.41 2.77 1.77
C LEU A 72 -8.75 3.45 2.03
N THR A 73 -9.47 2.97 3.05
CA THR A 73 -10.69 3.66 3.50
C THR A 73 -10.34 4.96 4.22
N LYS A 74 -11.23 5.95 4.18
CA LYS A 74 -11.05 7.21 4.93
C LYS A 74 -10.83 6.94 6.43
N GLY A 75 -11.55 5.99 7.02
CA GLY A 75 -11.39 5.62 8.42
C GLY A 75 -10.00 5.04 8.74
N ALA A 76 -9.46 4.21 7.84
CA ALA A 76 -8.10 3.68 7.97
C ALA A 76 -7.06 4.81 7.90
N ILE A 77 -7.18 5.72 6.93
CA ILE A 77 -6.31 6.90 6.79
C ILE A 77 -6.36 7.76 8.06
N THR A 78 -7.55 8.14 8.54
CA THR A 78 -7.68 8.95 9.75
C THR A 78 -7.06 8.27 10.97
N ASN A 79 -7.22 6.96 11.13
CA ASN A 79 -6.59 6.21 12.22
C ASN A 79 -5.07 6.16 12.09
N ILE A 80 -4.53 5.99 10.87
CA ILE A 80 -3.08 6.03 10.62
C ILE A 80 -2.53 7.42 10.98
N LEU A 81 -3.15 8.49 10.47
CA LEU A 81 -2.74 9.88 10.74
C LEU A 81 -2.78 10.21 12.23
N HIS A 82 -3.87 9.89 12.94
CA HIS A 82 -3.95 10.10 14.39
C HIS A 82 -2.85 9.36 15.16
N LYS A 83 -2.49 8.14 14.76
CA LYS A 83 -1.40 7.41 15.43
C LYS A 83 -0.04 8.02 15.11
N LEU A 84 0.21 8.40 13.85
CA LEU A 84 1.45 9.06 13.46
C LEU A 84 1.62 10.42 14.16
N GLU A 85 0.54 11.17 14.34
CA GLU A 85 0.55 12.43 15.09
C GLU A 85 0.87 12.21 16.56
N LYS A 86 0.26 11.21 17.22
CA LYS A 86 0.62 10.82 18.59
C LYS A 86 2.08 10.41 18.75
N MET A 87 2.68 9.86 17.70
CA MET A 87 4.09 9.49 17.66
C MET A 87 5.01 10.68 17.28
N GLY A 88 4.44 11.84 16.93
CA GLY A 88 5.19 13.05 16.58
C GLY A 88 5.76 13.07 15.16
N PHE A 89 5.31 12.19 14.26
CA PHE A 89 5.83 12.11 12.88
C PHE A 89 5.11 13.04 11.90
N VAL A 90 3.85 13.40 12.17
CA VAL A 90 3.04 14.28 11.32
C VAL A 90 2.24 15.25 12.20
N ALA A 91 1.75 16.33 11.60
CA ALA A 91 0.74 17.20 12.20
C ALA A 91 -0.50 17.21 11.31
N VAL A 92 -1.68 16.97 11.89
CA VAL A 92 -2.95 17.09 11.16
C VAL A 92 -3.51 18.48 11.42
N LEU A 93 -3.49 19.32 10.39
CA LEU A 93 -4.03 20.67 10.48
C LEU A 93 -5.52 20.67 10.12
N ALA A 94 -6.30 21.45 10.86
CA ALA A 94 -7.66 21.77 10.44
C ALA A 94 -7.59 22.60 9.17
N ASP A 95 -8.46 22.30 8.22
CA ASP A 95 -8.58 23.08 7.01
C ASP A 95 -9.24 24.43 7.35
N CYS A 96 -8.56 25.52 7.01
CA CYS A 96 -9.02 26.89 7.26
C CYS A 96 -10.31 27.21 6.49
N ASP A 97 -10.57 26.49 5.39
CA ASP A 97 -11.71 26.69 4.50
C ASP A 97 -12.82 25.65 4.73
N ASP A 98 -12.59 24.64 5.58
CA ASP A 98 -13.62 23.66 5.97
C ASP A 98 -14.57 24.32 6.97
N GLY A 99 -15.65 24.91 6.44
CA GLY A 99 -16.74 25.54 7.20
C GLY A 99 -17.55 24.60 8.09
N ARG A 100 -17.03 23.42 8.44
CA ARG A 100 -17.62 22.49 9.40
C ARG A 100 -17.16 22.85 10.82
N LYS A 101 -18.04 23.54 11.54
CA LYS A 101 -18.15 23.38 12.99
C LYS A 101 -18.52 21.95 13.35
#